data_AF-A0A7W6TVB3-F1
#
_entry.id   AF-A0A7W6TVB3-F1
#
_cell.length_a   1.000
_cell.length_b   1.000
_cell.length_c   1.000
_cell.angle_alpha   90.00
_cell.angle_beta   90.00
_cell.angle_gamma   90.00
#
_symmetry.space_group_name_H-M   'P 1'
#
loop_
_entity.id
_entity.type
_entity.pdbx_description
1 polymer ?
#
loop_
_entity_poly.entity_id
_entity_poly.type
_entity_poly.pdbx_seq_one_letter_code
_entity_poly.pdbx_strand_id
1 'polypeptide(L)'
;MTTDPIEDAVVSAARAKGYAINSTTMATVAIDLAGSKLDGDLITIPGKGSLSVQDYVRDLRDRAPSGFSRLQQPDKQVAERTVAELRRKRPLDAAWHDRRAKVSGVTAQHMDEIARSRA
;
A
#
# COMPACT_ATOMS: atom_id res chain seq x y z
N MET A 1 22.06 -0.63 -1.48
CA MET A 1 21.75 0.17 -2.68
C MET A 1 21.15 1.46 -2.19
N THR A 2 21.86 2.57 -2.34
CA THR A 2 21.30 3.91 -2.11
C THR A 2 20.48 4.24 -3.36
N THR A 3 19.16 4.14 -3.27
CA THR A 3 18.27 4.67 -4.32
C THR A 3 18.49 6.18 -4.42
N ASP A 4 18.59 6.68 -5.65
CA ASP A 4 18.72 8.11 -5.89
C ASP A 4 17.43 8.79 -5.40
N PRO A 5 17.51 9.84 -4.55
CA PRO A 5 16.33 10.53 -4.03
C PRO A 5 15.40 11.06 -5.13
N ILE A 6 15.93 11.39 -6.32
CA ILE A 6 15.13 11.82 -7.46
C ILE A 6 14.33 10.66 -8.03
N GLU A 7 14.95 9.49 -8.21
CA GLU A 7 14.27 8.30 -8.70
C GLU A 7 13.15 7.87 -7.75
N ASP A 8 13.41 7.90 -6.44
CA ASP A 8 12.40 7.60 -5.42
C ASP A 8 11.23 8.61 -5.45
N ALA A 9 11.51 9.90 -5.65
CA ALA A 9 10.47 10.92 -5.81
C ALA A 9 9.60 10.68 -7.04
N VAL A 10 10.21 10.33 -8.18
CA VAL A 10 9.50 10.02 -9.44
C VAL A 10 8.64 8.76 -9.28
N VAL A 11 9.18 7.70 -8.68
CA VAL A 11 8.44 6.46 -8.40
C VAL A 11 7.28 6.73 -7.44
N SER A 12 7.52 7.50 -6.37
CA SER A 12 6.50 7.86 -5.39
C SER A 12 5.35 8.65 -6.04
N ALA A 13 5.67 9.66 -6.86
CA ALA A 13 4.68 10.46 -7.58
C ALA A 13 3.88 9.63 -8.61
N ALA A 14 4.52 8.67 -9.30
CA ALA A 14 3.82 7.76 -10.21
C ALA A 14 2.89 6.80 -9.45
N ARG A 15 3.34 6.28 -8.29
CA ARG A 15 2.51 5.41 -7.42
C ARG A 15 1.32 6.16 -6.84
N ALA A 16 1.49 7.42 -6.45
CA ALA A 16 0.39 8.27 -5.99
C ALA A 16 -0.70 8.44 -7.08
N LYS A 17 -0.31 8.40 -8.36
CA LYS A 17 -1.21 8.40 -9.52
C LYS A 17 -1.72 7.00 -9.91
N GLY A 18 -1.35 5.96 -9.17
CA GLY A 18 -1.79 4.58 -9.40
C GLY A 18 -0.99 3.82 -10.45
N TYR A 19 0.25 4.23 -10.74
CA TYR A 19 1.10 3.59 -11.75
C TYR A 19 2.39 3.02 -11.17
N ALA A 20 2.86 1.94 -11.79
CA ALA A 20 4.22 1.41 -11.68
C ALA A 20 4.99 1.78 -12.94
N ILE A 21 6.28 2.11 -12.78
CA ILE A 21 7.19 2.42 -13.87
C ILE A 21 8.07 1.19 -14.13
N ASN A 22 8.23 0.79 -15.39
CA ASN A 22 9.11 -0.31 -15.76
C ASN A 22 10.60 0.12 -15.76
N SER A 23 11.51 -0.85 -15.81
CA SER A 23 12.95 -0.59 -15.74
C SER A 23 13.48 0.23 -16.91
N THR A 24 12.95 0.04 -18.12
CA THR A 24 13.36 0.80 -19.31
C THR A 24 13.05 2.28 -19.16
N THR A 25 11.86 2.61 -18.69
CA THR A 25 11.46 4.00 -18.46
C THR A 25 12.20 4.61 -17.27
N MET A 26 12.51 3.82 -16.23
CA MET A 26 13.39 4.28 -15.15
C MET A 26 14.82 4.60 -15.64
N ALA A 27 15.35 3.85 -16.60
CA ALA A 27 16.65 4.19 -17.20
C ALA A 27 16.60 5.53 -17.94
N THR A 28 15.50 5.84 -18.63
CA THR A 28 15.28 7.18 -19.22
C THR A 28 15.24 8.26 -18.16
N VAL A 29 14.61 8.02 -17.01
CA VAL A 29 14.59 8.98 -15.89
C VAL A 29 16.01 9.27 -15.39
N ALA A 30 16.81 8.23 -15.19
CA ALA A 30 18.20 8.38 -14.75
C ALA A 30 19.04 9.20 -15.75
N ILE A 31 18.80 9.04 -17.06
CA ILE A 31 19.49 9.81 -18.11
C ILE A 31 18.99 11.26 -18.15
N ASP A 32 17.67 11.47 -18.18
CA ASP A 32 17.05 12.80 -18.27
C ASP A 32 17.44 13.69 -17.07
N LEU A 33 17.57 13.08 -15.89
CA LEU A 33 17.79 13.77 -14.62
C LEU A 33 19.23 13.64 -14.12
N ALA A 34 20.15 13.13 -14.95
CA ALA A 34 21.56 13.04 -14.61
C ALA A 34 22.13 14.42 -14.22
N GLY A 35 22.68 14.52 -13.01
CA GLY A 35 23.22 15.77 -12.47
C GLY A 35 22.17 16.79 -12.01
N SER A 36 20.89 16.41 -12.02
CA SER A 36 19.82 17.23 -11.43
C SER A 36 19.84 17.15 -9.90
N LYS A 37 19.16 18.09 -9.26
CA LYS A 37 18.99 18.13 -7.81
C LYS A 37 17.52 18.16 -7.45
N LEU A 38 17.17 17.48 -6.37
CA LEU A 38 15.83 17.56 -5.77
C LEU A 38 15.84 18.59 -4.64
N ASP A 39 14.94 19.57 -4.73
CA ASP A 39 14.65 20.52 -3.65
C ASP A 39 13.14 20.45 -3.34
N GLY A 40 12.79 19.67 -2.32
CA GLY A 40 11.40 19.31 -2.04
C GLY A 40 10.75 18.56 -3.20
N ASP A 41 9.72 19.16 -3.80
CA ASP A 41 8.99 18.60 -4.95
C ASP A 41 9.47 19.16 -6.31
N LEU A 42 10.55 19.96 -6.32
CA LEU A 42 11.12 20.52 -7.54
C LEU A 42 12.44 19.81 -7.89
N ILE A 43 12.52 19.41 -9.16
CA ILE A 43 13.72 18.91 -9.80
C ILE A 43 14.39 20.09 -10.50
N THR A 44 15.56 20.50 -10.03
CA THR A 44 16.40 21.51 -10.69
C THR A 44 17.33 20.83 -11.69
N ILE A 45 17.12 21.14 -12.97
CA ILE A 45 17.89 20.60 -14.10
C ILE A 45 18.93 21.65 -14.51
N PRO A 46 20.24 21.33 -14.47
CA PRO A 46 21.30 22.24 -14.87
C PRO A 46 21.08 22.80 -16.28
N GLY A 47 21.06 24.13 -16.40
CA GLY A 47 20.91 24.82 -17.69
C GLY A 47 19.51 24.81 -18.31
N LYS A 48 18.51 24.15 -17.71
CA LYS A 48 17.12 24.10 -18.20
C LYS A 48 16.09 24.69 -17.25
N GLY A 49 16.44 24.90 -15.98
CA GLY A 49 15.56 25.47 -14.96
C GLY A 49 15.04 24.42 -13.98
N SER A 50 13.92 24.69 -13.32
CA SER A 50 13.31 23.78 -12.34
C SER A 50 11.92 23.33 -12.78
N LEU A 51 11.57 22.10 -12.46
CA LEU A 51 10.34 21.42 -12.87
C LEU A 51 9.77 20.65 -11.68
N SER A 52 8.45 20.62 -11.51
CA SER A 52 7.85 19.78 -10.47
C SER A 52 7.99 18.29 -10.80
N VAL A 53 8.19 17.45 -9.79
CA VAL A 53 8.21 15.98 -9.96
C VAL A 53 6.90 15.50 -10.61
N GLN A 54 5.77 16.11 -10.27
CA GLN A 54 4.45 15.72 -10.78
C GLN A 54 4.28 16.02 -12.28
N ASP A 55 4.80 17.17 -12.73
CA ASP A 55 4.78 17.59 -14.13
C ASP A 55 5.75 16.75 -14.95
N TYR A 56 6.93 16.45 -14.40
CA TYR A 56 7.87 15.52 -15.02
C TYR A 56 7.25 14.14 -15.24
N VAL A 57 6.59 13.56 -14.22
CA VAL A 57 5.90 12.27 -14.35
C VAL A 57 4.78 12.32 -15.39
N ARG A 58 4.08 13.47 -15.51
CA ARG A 58 3.04 13.66 -16.52
C ARG A 58 3.64 13.65 -17.92
N ASP A 59 4.67 14.46 -18.16
CA ASP A 59 5.39 14.52 -19.44
C ASP A 59 5.99 13.16 -19.82
N LEU A 60 6.63 12.48 -18.85
CA LEU A 60 7.20 11.14 -19.05
C LEU A 60 6.14 10.13 -19.48
N ARG A 61 4.94 10.20 -18.91
CA ARG A 61 3.81 9.33 -19.29
C ARG A 61 3.29 9.66 -20.67
N ASP A 62 3.24 10.93 -21.04
CA ASP A 62 2.79 11.37 -22.36
C ASP A 62 3.80 10.95 -23.45
N ARG A 63 5.11 10.99 -23.16
CA ARG A 63 6.18 10.54 -24.07
C ARG A 63 6.32 9.02 -24.16
N ALA A 64 6.15 8.29 -23.06
CA ALA A 64 6.41 6.86 -22.96
C ALA A 64 5.28 6.11 -22.20
N PRO A 65 4.06 6.06 -22.73
CA PRO A 65 2.91 5.49 -22.03
C PRO A 65 3.07 3.97 -21.77
N SER A 66 3.78 3.24 -22.63
CA SER A 66 4.11 1.82 -22.45
C SER A 66 5.01 1.55 -21.25
N GLY A 67 5.67 2.58 -20.72
CA GLY A 67 6.46 2.55 -19.49
C GLY A 67 5.65 2.41 -18.21
N PHE A 68 4.36 2.76 -18.27
CA PHE A 68 3.49 2.88 -17.12
C PHE A 68 2.48 1.74 -17.10
N SER A 69 2.58 0.90 -16.08
CA SER A 69 1.57 -0.12 -15.79
C SER A 69 0.65 0.38 -14.70
N ARG A 70 -0.66 0.15 -14.80
CA ARG A 70 -1.56 0.41 -13.67
C ARG A 70 -1.13 -0.51 -12.52
N LEU A 71 -0.92 0.06 -11.34
CA LEU A 71 -0.82 -0.75 -10.15
C LEU A 71 -2.15 -1.47 -10.00
N GLN A 72 -2.10 -2.80 -10.00
CA GLN A 72 -3.18 -3.58 -9.44
C GLN A 72 -3.28 -3.10 -7.99
N GLN A 73 -4.28 -2.27 -7.69
CA GLN A 73 -4.62 -2.07 -6.30
C GLN A 73 -4.88 -3.48 -5.78
N PRO A 74 -4.17 -3.96 -4.74
CA PRO A 74 -4.67 -5.13 -4.04
C PRO A 74 -6.12 -4.76 -3.73
N ASP A 75 -7.06 -5.57 -4.23
CA ASP A 75 -8.48 -5.33 -3.99
C ASP A 75 -8.60 -4.97 -2.52
N LYS A 76 -9.12 -3.77 -2.24
CA LYS A 76 -9.20 -3.15 -0.91
C LYS A 76 -10.07 -3.94 0.08
N GLN A 77 -10.28 -5.23 -0.14
CA GLN A 77 -11.11 -6.10 0.67
C GLN A 77 -10.34 -7.04 1.60
N VAL A 78 -9.01 -7.16 1.51
CA VAL A 78 -8.29 -8.16 2.34
C VAL A 78 -7.59 -7.56 3.57
N ALA A 79 -7.16 -6.30 3.53
CA ALA A 79 -6.40 -5.69 4.63
C ALA A 79 -7.27 -5.03 5.72
N GLU A 80 -8.52 -4.67 5.41
CA GLU A 80 -9.47 -4.07 6.37
C GLU A 80 -10.55 -5.06 6.84
N ARG A 81 -10.24 -6.37 6.85
CA ARG A 81 -10.89 -7.24 7.83
C ARG A 81 -10.41 -6.80 9.20
N THR A 82 -11.11 -5.81 9.76
CA THR A 82 -10.94 -5.37 11.14
C THR A 82 -10.75 -6.60 12.03
N VAL A 83 -9.81 -6.55 12.97
CA VAL A 83 -9.58 -7.62 13.96
C VAL A 83 -10.90 -8.07 14.61
N ALA A 84 -11.90 -7.20 14.66
CA ALA A 84 -13.28 -7.49 15.05
C ALA A 84 -14.00 -8.51 14.15
N GLU A 85 -13.89 -8.42 12.81
CA GLU A 85 -14.48 -9.39 11.87
C GLU A 85 -13.78 -10.75 11.90
N LEU A 86 -12.45 -10.76 12.02
CA LEU A 86 -11.68 -12.01 12.17
C LEU A 86 -12.00 -12.72 13.50
N ARG A 87 -12.27 -11.97 14.57
CA ARG A 87 -12.73 -12.53 15.86
C ARG A 87 -14.16 -13.06 15.81
N ARG A 88 -15.04 -12.46 15.00
CA ARG A 88 -16.42 -12.94 14.80
C ARG A 88 -16.51 -14.30 14.12
N LYS A 89 -15.52 -14.68 13.31
CA LYS A 89 -15.53 -15.95 12.56
C LYS A 89 -14.60 -17.04 13.11
N ARG A 90 -13.97 -16.83 14.26
CA ARG A 90 -13.11 -17.88 14.84
C ARG A 90 -14.01 -18.96 15.47
N PRO A 91 -13.92 -20.23 15.05
CA PRO A 91 -14.68 -21.31 15.66
C PRO A 91 -14.35 -21.38 17.15
N LEU A 92 -15.33 -21.85 17.94
CA LEU A 92 -15.10 -22.18 19.34
C LEU A 92 -13.97 -23.23 19.40
N ASP A 93 -13.06 -23.09 20.37
CA ASP A 93 -11.98 -24.06 20.53
C ASP A 93 -12.53 -25.42 21.00
N ALA A 94 -11.82 -26.51 20.69
CA ALA A 94 -12.31 -27.86 20.93
C ALA A 94 -12.65 -28.17 22.40
N ALA A 95 -11.97 -27.51 23.35
CA ALA A 95 -12.20 -27.67 24.79
C ALA A 95 -13.29 -26.72 25.34
N TRP A 96 -13.96 -25.94 24.48
CA TRP A 96 -14.97 -24.97 24.88
C TRP A 96 -16.13 -25.61 25.64
N HIS A 97 -16.66 -26.71 25.10
CA HIS A 97 -17.80 -27.41 25.70
C HIS A 97 -17.46 -28.00 27.07
N ASP A 98 -16.26 -28.56 27.23
CA ASP A 98 -15.79 -29.10 28.52
C ASP A 98 -15.64 -28.02 29.58
N ARG A 99 -15.16 -26.83 29.21
CA ARG A 99 -15.10 -25.69 30.13
C ARG A 99 -16.48 -25.16 30.47
N ARG A 100 -17.39 -25.08 29.49
CA ARG A 100 -18.78 -24.65 29.72
C ARG A 100 -19.52 -25.60 30.66
N ALA A 101 -19.26 -26.91 30.60
CA ALA A 101 -19.88 -27.90 31.48
C ALA A 101 -19.44 -27.80 32.95
N LYS A 102 -18.27 -27.20 33.22
CA LYS A 102 -17.66 -27.08 34.57
C LYS A 102 -18.00 -25.77 35.29
N VAL A 103 -18.57 -24.79 34.59
CA VAL A 103 -18.88 -23.46 35.15
C VAL A 103 -20.38 -23.28 35.37
N SER A 104 -20.77 -22.55 36.42
CA SER A 104 -22.15 -22.20 36.74
C SER A 104 -22.30 -20.69 36.98
N GLY A 105 -23.55 -20.21 37.10
CA GLY A 105 -23.85 -18.81 37.39
C GLY A 105 -23.51 -17.84 36.26
N VAL A 106 -23.07 -16.63 36.61
CA VAL A 106 -22.81 -15.52 35.67
C VAL A 106 -21.77 -15.89 34.61
N THR A 107 -20.77 -16.68 34.98
CA THR A 107 -19.74 -17.15 34.05
C THR A 107 -20.34 -18.06 32.96
N ALA A 108 -21.29 -18.92 33.31
CA ALA A 108 -22.00 -19.76 32.34
C ALA A 108 -22.85 -18.91 31.38
N GLN A 109 -23.54 -17.89 31.91
CA GLN A 109 -24.35 -16.97 31.11
C GLN A 109 -23.52 -16.21 30.07
N HIS A 110 -22.36 -15.66 30.46
CA HIS A 110 -21.46 -14.99 29.51
C HIS A 110 -20.88 -15.96 28.47
N MET A 111 -20.58 -17.20 28.84
CA MET A 111 -20.13 -18.21 27.86
C MET A 111 -21.23 -18.56 26.86
N ASP A 112 -22.49 -18.65 27.27
CA ASP A 112 -23.62 -18.90 26.36
C ASP A 112 -23.89 -17.72 25.42
N GLU A 113 -23.67 -16.49 25.88
CA GLU A 113 -23.73 -15.30 25.04
C GLU A 113 -22.61 -15.28 23.97
N ILE A 114 -21.39 -15.64 24.36
CA ILE A 114 -20.27 -15.78 23.42
C ILE A 114 -20.57 -16.86 22.38
N ALA A 115 -21.13 -18.00 22.79
CA ALA A 115 -21.51 -19.07 21.86
C ALA A 115 -22.59 -18.61 20.86
N ARG A 116 -23.63 -17.91 21.32
CA ARG A 116 -24.69 -17.35 20.45
C ARG A 116 -24.18 -16.30 19.48
N SER A 117 -23.19 -15.50 19.87
CA SER A 117 -22.59 -14.48 18.99
C SER A 117 -21.67 -15.04 17.89
N ARG A 118 -21.34 -16.34 17.97
CA ARG A 118 -20.39 -17.04 17.10
C ARG A 118 -20.99 -18.19 16.28
N ALA A 119 -22.24 -18.57 16.55
CA ALA A 119 -23.04 -19.45 15.69
C ALA A 119 -23.57 -18.67 14.49
#